data_AF-A0A3S4LY64-F1
#
_entry.id   AF-A0A3S4LY64-F1
#
_cell.length_a   1.000
_cell.length_b   1.000
_cell.length_c   1.000
_cell.angle_alpha   90.00
_cell.angle_beta   90.00
_cell.angle_gamma   90.00
#
_symmetry.space_group_name_H-M   'P 1'
#
loop_
_entity.id
_entity.type
_entity.pdbx_description
1 polymer ?
#
loop_
_entity_poly.entity_id
_entity_poly.type
_entity_poly.pdbx_seq_one_letter_code
_entity_poly.pdbx_strand_id
1 'polypeptide(L)' 'MAKEQTDRTTLDLFAHERRPGRPKTNPLSRDEQLRINKRNQLKRDKVRGLKRVELKLNAQAV' A
#
# COMPACT_ATOMS: atom_id res chain seq x y z
N MET A 1 16.16 -15.12 -18.47
CA MET A 1 15.79 -13.81 -17.90
C MET A 1 17.04 -13.19 -17.30
N ALA A 2 17.60 -12.16 -17.93
CA ALA A 2 18.70 -11.40 -17.35
C ALA A 2 18.13 -10.53 -16.23
N LYS A 3 18.58 -10.73 -14.99
CA LYS A 3 18.31 -9.81 -13.89
C LYS A 3 19.31 -8.67 -14.00
N GLU A 4 18.81 -7.47 -14.25
CA GLU A 4 19.61 -6.25 -14.23
C GLU A 4 20.14 -6.04 -12.80
N GLN A 5 21.47 -6.05 -12.63
CA GLN A 5 22.09 -5.61 -11.38
C GLN A 5 22.01 -4.08 -11.35
N THR A 6 21.13 -3.53 -10.53
CA THR A 6 21.07 -2.08 -10.33
C THR A 6 22.29 -1.67 -9.49
N ASP A 7 23.24 -0.99 -10.11
CA ASP A 7 24.34 -0.32 -9.40
C ASP A 7 23.75 0.66 -8.39
N ARG A 8 24.09 0.49 -7.11
CA ARG A 8 23.57 1.32 -6.01
C ARG A 8 24.40 2.58 -5.75
N THR A 9 25.57 2.68 -6.37
CA THR A 9 26.58 3.71 -6.09
C THR A 9 26.60 4.83 -7.13
N THR A 10 26.08 4.58 -8.33
CA THR A 10 26.01 5.58 -9.41
C THR A 10 24.64 6.24 -9.41
N LEU A 11 24.60 7.58 -9.47
CA LEU A 11 23.37 8.34 -9.64
C LEU A 11 22.66 7.89 -10.93
N ASP A 12 21.47 7.29 -10.80
CA ASP A 12 20.65 6.86 -11.94
C ASP A 12 20.03 8.09 -12.62
N LEU A 13 20.70 8.55 -13.68
CA LEU A 13 20.28 9.70 -14.51
C LEU A 13 18.92 9.49 -15.19
N PHE A 14 18.44 8.24 -15.25
CA PHE A 14 17.19 7.86 -15.91
C PHE A 14 16.15 7.33 -14.92
N ALA A 15 16.31 7.59 -13.62
CA ALA A 15 15.38 7.14 -12.57
C ALA A 15 13.93 7.62 -12.78
N HIS A 16 13.77 8.76 -13.45
CA HIS A 16 12.47 9.37 -13.74
C HIS A 16 11.90 8.97 -15.11
N GLU A 17 12.68 8.26 -15.93
CA GLU A 17 12.23 7.80 -17.24
C GLU A 17 11.39 6.53 -17.12
N ARG A 18 10.32 6.47 -17.92
CA ARG A 18 9.43 5.30 -17.95
C ARG A 18 10.10 4.18 -18.73
N ARG A 19 10.66 3.20 -18.03
CA ARG A 19 11.19 1.97 -18.65
C ARG A 19 10.02 1.10 -19.15
N PRO A 20 10.05 0.61 -20.42
CA PRO A 20 9.04 -0.32 -20.93
C PRO A 20 8.96 -1.56 -20.03
N GLY A 21 7.76 -1.87 -19.53
CA GLY A 21 7.54 -3.06 -18.69
C GLY A 21 7.73 -2.85 -17.18
N ARG A 22 7.94 -1.62 -16.69
CA ARG A 22 7.80 -1.31 -15.25
C ARG A 22 6.38 -0.78 -14.98
N PRO A 23 5.43 -1.61 -14.47
CA PRO A 23 4.17 -1.08 -14.00
C PRO A 23 4.49 -0.03 -12.95
N LYS A 24 4.01 1.20 -13.14
CA LYS A 24 4.13 2.29 -12.17
C LYS A 24 3.64 1.71 -10.84
N THR A 25 4.54 1.45 -9.89
CA THR A 25 4.20 0.84 -8.60
C THR A 25 3.12 1.69 -7.97
N ASN A 26 1.88 1.23 -8.13
CA ASN A 26 0.60 1.93 -7.95
C ASN A 26 0.59 3.42 -8.39
N PRO A 27 -0.21 3.81 -9.41
CA PRO A 27 -0.20 5.17 -9.97
C PRO A 27 -0.61 6.28 -9.00
N LEU A 28 -1.10 5.92 -7.82
CA LEU A 28 -1.60 6.80 -6.77
C LEU A 28 -0.50 7.12 -5.74
N SER A 29 -0.59 8.30 -5.13
CA SER A 29 0.24 8.64 -3.97
C SER A 29 -0.04 7.71 -2.79
N ARG A 30 0.93 7.53 -1.87
CA ARG A 30 0.77 6.65 -0.70
C ARG A 30 -0.49 6.99 0.12
N ASP A 31 -0.83 8.26 0.25
CA ASP A 31 -2.01 8.71 1.00
C ASP A 31 -3.32 8.29 0.31
N GLU A 32 -3.39 8.42 -1.01
CA GLU A 32 -4.53 7.95 -1.79
C GLU A 32 -4.66 6.43 -1.74
N GLN A 33 -3.53 5.71 -1.80
CA GLN A 33 -3.51 4.26 -1.63
C GLN A 33 -4.07 3.83 -0.26
N LEU A 34 -3.66 4.49 0.82
CA LEU A 34 -4.16 4.20 2.17
C LEU A 34 -5.68 4.42 2.26
N ARG A 35 -6.21 5.51 1.69
CA ARG A 35 -7.65 5.80 1.65
C ARG A 35 -8.41 4.71 0.89
N ILE A 36 -7.94 4.33 -0.29
CA ILE A 36 -8.60 3.30 -1.12
C ILE A 36 -8.54 1.93 -0.45
N ASN A 37 -7.40 1.55 0.12
CA ASN A 37 -7.24 0.29 0.83
C ASN A 37 -8.18 0.22 2.03
N LYS A 38 -8.33 1.31 2.79
CA LYS A 38 -9.28 1.37 3.91
C LYS A 38 -10.72 1.21 3.46
N ARG A 39 -11.11 1.86 2.36
CA ARG A 39 -12.45 1.72 1.78
C ARG A 39 -12.74 0.29 1.33
N ASN A 40 -11.77 -0.34 0.66
CA ASN A 40 -11.88 -1.72 0.20
C ASN A 40 -11.93 -2.71 1.36
N GLN A 41 -11.18 -2.46 2.44
CA GLN A 41 -11.29 -3.22 3.69
C GLN A 41 -12.73 -3.16 4.22
N LEU A 42 -13.27 -1.96 4.44
CA LEU A 42 -14.62 -1.79 4.99
C LEU A 42 -15.71 -2.43 4.10
N LYS A 43 -15.57 -2.33 2.78
CA LYS A 43 -16.49 -2.98 1.83
C LYS A 43 -16.45 -4.51 1.97
N ARG A 44 -15.25 -5.10 2.05
CA ARG A 44 -15.08 -6.55 2.26
C ARG A 44 -15.65 -7.00 3.61
N ASP A 45 -15.38 -6.25 4.66
CA ASP A 45 -15.84 -6.58 6.01
C ASP A 45 -17.37 -6.53 6.08
N LYS A 46 -17.99 -5.52 5.46
CA LYS A 46 -19.45 -5.42 5.33
C LYS A 46 -20.05 -6.62 4.58
N VAL A 47 -19.44 -7.04 3.46
CA VAL A 47 -19.89 -8.22 2.70
C VAL A 47 -19.74 -9.50 3.51
N ARG A 48 -18.70 -9.60 4.36
CA ARG A 48 -18.47 -10.73 5.26
C ARG A 48 -19.31 -10.67 6.55
N GLY A 49 -20.18 -9.68 6.71
CA GLY A 49 -21.01 -9.52 7.90
C GLY A 49 -20.23 -9.10 9.16
N LEU A 50 -18.96 -8.72 9.02
CA LEU A 50 -18.12 -8.26 10.12
C LEU A 50 -18.59 -6.87 10.56
N LYS A 51 -19.09 -6.76 11.79
CA LYS A 51 -19.44 -5.49 12.42
C LYS A 51 -18.29 -5.05 13.31
N ARG A 52 -17.93 -3.76 13.22
CA ARG A 52 -16.92 -3.19 14.12
C ARG A 52 -17.54 -3.08 15.51
N VAL A 53 -17.04 -3.90 16.43
CA VAL A 53 -17.40 -3.82 17.86
C VAL A 53 -16.28 -3.04 18.55
N GLU A 54 -16.61 -1.87 19.06
CA GLU A 54 -15.70 -1.09 19.91
C GLU A 54 -15.98 -1.48 21.36
N LEU A 55 -15.06 -2.20 21.98
CA LEU A 55 -15.12 -2.50 23.41
C LEU A 55 -14.35 -1.41 24.16
N LYS A 56 -15.04 -0.64 24.99
CA LYS A 56 -14.39 0.25 25.95
C LYS A 56 -13.85 -0.59 27.09
N LEU A 57 -12.53 -0.72 27.18
CA LEU A 57 -11.89 -1.32 28.34
C LEU A 57 -11.71 -0.25 29.42
N ASN A 58 -12.15 -0.57 30.63
CA ASN A 58 -11.90 0.30 31.78
C ASN A 58 -10.45 0.14 32.22
N ALA A 59 -9.78 1.25 32.55
CA ALA A 59 -8.35 1.28 32.90
C ALA A 59 -7.98 0.44 34.14
N GLN A 60 -8.97 -0.04 34.91
CA GLN A 60 -8.77 -0.92 36.07
C GLN A 60 -8.64 -2.41 35.70
N ALA A 61 -8.73 -2.77 34.42
CA ALA A 61 -8.67 -4.15 33.94
C ALA A 61 -7.30 -4.53 33.32
N VAL A 62 -6.22 -3.85 33.71
CA VAL A 62 -4.83 -4.18 33.34
C VAL A 62 -4.08 -4.68 34.57
#